data_AF-A0A6I7YTE5-F1
#
_entry.id   AF-A0A6I7YTE5-F1
#
_cell.length_a   1.000
_cell.length_b   1.000
_cell.length_c   1.000
_cell.angle_alpha   90.00
_cell.angle_beta   90.00
_cell.angle_gamma   90.00
#
_symmetry.space_group_name_H-M   'P 1'
#
loop_
_entity.id
_entity.type
_entity.pdbx_description
1 polymer ?
#
loop_
_entity_poly.entity_id
_entity_poly.type
_entity_poly.pdbx_seq_one_letter_code
_entity_poly.pdbx_strand_id
1 'polypeptide(L)'
;MVGFLLRRLPFWVREPLLIIVGSVFGVRLMYLAVREHNWAGAGIGAVFLAVAAMSGYSVNRALRARRTARPEASGGGAAVDGSAEVTTAVDPAVHAGAVPPRRPEPEEKEHHAWRQAFAAVGLFGVLAAVLWWAPDMTSDNNTRQPASCSDGKREELPKAYKAEPRPVTGEELCEALNRSDLAELLGTPGETATTASGSNNTALLTGGKVAEPEAEVAFDTYTVNVAATYNKLSTEQYVKLMKYGNERDVRTLTVLGRPAVFSSDHTMKFEISLGGDGGSGGPVEEGPLARTLSVALEREDRGGYYDITVWSSTGALPDDSALLDIAEKVLPAIHGRAA
;
A
#
# COMPACT_ATOMS: atom_id res chain seq x y z
N MET A 1 -14.82 -4.62 -10.05
CA MET A 1 -14.92 -3.56 -11.09
C MET A 1 -14.04 -3.73 -12.36
N VAL A 2 -12.95 -4.51 -12.35
CA VAL A 2 -12.04 -4.66 -13.53
C VAL A 2 -12.67 -5.49 -14.68
N GLY A 3 -13.51 -6.46 -14.36
CA GLY A 3 -14.15 -7.33 -15.37
C GLY A 3 -15.09 -6.61 -16.35
N PHE A 4 -15.72 -5.51 -15.91
CA PHE A 4 -16.63 -4.72 -16.75
C PHE A 4 -15.87 -3.80 -17.72
N LEU A 5 -14.71 -3.26 -17.28
CA LEU A 5 -13.80 -2.47 -18.11
C LEU A 5 -13.13 -3.31 -19.20
N LEU A 6 -12.69 -4.54 -18.87
CA LEU A 6 -12.15 -5.47 -19.86
C LEU A 6 -13.18 -5.87 -20.93
N ARG A 7 -14.47 -5.87 -20.61
CA ARG A 7 -15.53 -6.24 -21.57
C ARG A 7 -15.82 -5.16 -22.61
N ARG A 8 -15.48 -3.90 -22.31
CA ARG A 8 -15.78 -2.74 -23.17
C ARG A 8 -14.60 -2.36 -24.10
N LEU A 9 -13.44 -2.95 -23.90
CA LEU A 9 -12.27 -2.70 -24.74
C LEU A 9 -12.38 -3.44 -26.08
N PRO A 10 -12.01 -2.79 -27.20
CA PRO A 10 -11.98 -3.45 -28.50
C PRO A 10 -11.06 -4.66 -28.45
N PHE A 11 -11.45 -5.73 -29.15
CA PHE A 11 -10.77 -7.03 -29.19
C PHE A 11 -9.24 -6.93 -29.32
N TRP A 12 -8.77 -5.97 -30.13
CA TRP A 12 -7.36 -5.68 -30.41
C TRP A 12 -6.53 -5.19 -29.21
N VAL A 13 -7.18 -4.71 -28.15
CA VAL A 13 -6.52 -4.24 -26.92
C VAL A 13 -6.73 -5.24 -25.79
N ARG A 14 -7.92 -5.86 -25.74
CA ARG A 14 -8.29 -6.77 -24.66
C ARG A 14 -7.48 -8.06 -24.65
N GLU A 15 -7.35 -8.74 -25.79
CA GLU A 15 -6.65 -10.02 -25.87
C GLU A 15 -5.13 -9.92 -25.61
N PRO A 16 -4.36 -8.98 -26.22
CA PRO A 16 -2.94 -8.88 -25.92
C PRO A 16 -2.68 -8.51 -24.45
N LEU A 17 -3.55 -7.71 -23.84
CA LEU A 17 -3.44 -7.37 -22.43
C LEU A 17 -3.69 -8.58 -21.52
N LEU A 18 -4.66 -9.43 -21.85
CA LEU A 18 -4.89 -10.70 -21.13
C LEU A 18 -3.74 -11.68 -21.30
N ILE A 19 -3.10 -11.72 -22.47
CA ILE A 19 -1.92 -12.57 -22.72
C ILE A 19 -0.74 -12.08 -21.87
N ILE A 20 -0.45 -10.78 -21.86
CA ILE A 20 0.67 -10.21 -21.10
C ILE A 20 0.44 -10.36 -19.59
N VAL A 21 -0.73 -9.97 -19.10
CA VAL A 21 -1.04 -10.06 -17.66
C VAL A 21 -1.12 -11.52 -17.20
N GLY A 22 -1.79 -12.38 -17.97
CA GLY A 22 -1.92 -13.80 -17.64
C GLY A 22 -0.59 -14.56 -17.70
N SER A 23 0.29 -14.23 -18.64
CA SER A 23 1.61 -14.87 -18.74
C SER A 23 2.56 -14.43 -17.63
N VAL A 24 2.66 -13.12 -17.36
CA VAL A 24 3.53 -12.61 -16.29
C VAL A 24 3.06 -13.12 -14.92
N PHE A 25 1.76 -13.09 -14.67
CA PHE A 25 1.20 -13.56 -13.40
C PHE A 25 1.29 -15.09 -13.27
N GLY A 26 1.00 -15.84 -14.34
CA GLY A 26 1.08 -17.30 -14.35
C GLY A 26 2.50 -17.83 -14.18
N VAL A 27 3.49 -17.25 -14.85
CA VAL A 27 4.91 -17.62 -14.68
C VAL A 27 5.39 -17.30 -13.27
N ARG A 28 5.02 -16.14 -12.72
CA ARG A 28 5.42 -15.73 -11.37
C ARG A 28 4.84 -16.66 -10.30
N LEU A 29 3.56 -17.03 -10.41
CA LEU A 29 2.94 -18.00 -9.50
C LEU A 29 3.55 -19.40 -9.62
N MET A 30 3.91 -19.84 -10.84
CA MET A 30 4.61 -21.10 -11.02
C MET A 30 6.02 -21.08 -10.41
N TYR A 31 6.75 -19.98 -10.59
CA TYR A 31 8.09 -19.82 -10.02
C TYR A 31 8.06 -19.88 -8.49
N LEU A 32 7.10 -19.19 -7.86
CA LEU A 32 6.90 -19.23 -6.41
C LEU A 32 6.47 -20.62 -5.94
N ALA A 33 5.58 -21.29 -6.67
CA ALA A 33 5.13 -22.64 -6.33
C ALA A 33 6.26 -23.69 -6.38
N VAL A 34 7.19 -23.56 -7.32
CA VAL A 34 8.39 -24.43 -7.40
C VAL A 34 9.36 -24.13 -6.26
N ARG A 35 9.51 -22.87 -5.84
CA ARG A 35 10.41 -22.46 -4.77
C ARG A 35 9.88 -22.83 -3.37
N GLU A 36 8.56 -22.84 -3.19
CA GLU A 36 7.90 -23.03 -1.89
C GLU A 36 7.23 -24.41 -1.75
N HIS A 37 7.38 -25.32 -2.71
CA HIS A 37 6.70 -26.64 -2.77
C HIS A 37 5.17 -26.56 -2.61
N ASN A 38 4.57 -25.44 -3.00
CA ASN A 38 3.14 -25.21 -2.87
C ASN A 38 2.38 -25.58 -4.15
N TRP A 39 1.83 -26.80 -4.16
CA TRP A 39 1.09 -27.36 -5.29
C TRP A 39 -0.19 -26.57 -5.66
N ALA A 40 -0.80 -25.85 -4.71
CA ALA A 40 -1.97 -25.03 -4.99
C ALA A 40 -1.60 -23.79 -5.85
N GLY A 41 -0.46 -23.16 -5.55
CA GLY A 41 0.07 -22.05 -6.35
C GLY A 41 0.43 -22.48 -7.77
N ALA A 42 0.96 -23.70 -7.93
CA ALA A 42 1.24 -24.29 -9.24
C ALA A 42 -0.05 -24.49 -10.05
N GLY A 43 -1.08 -25.07 -9.44
CA GLY A 43 -2.38 -25.25 -10.11
C GLY A 43 -2.96 -23.95 -10.66
N ILE A 44 -2.92 -22.87 -9.86
CA ILE A 44 -3.43 -21.57 -10.27
C ILE A 44 -2.57 -20.96 -11.38
N GLY A 45 -1.25 -21.01 -11.25
CA GLY A 45 -0.32 -20.50 -12.28
C GLY A 45 -0.52 -21.19 -13.64
N ALA A 46 -0.75 -22.50 -13.65
CA ALA A 46 -1.01 -23.26 -14.87
C ALA A 46 -2.30 -22.81 -15.58
N VAL A 47 -3.36 -22.51 -14.83
CA VAL A 47 -4.63 -22.03 -15.39
C VAL A 47 -4.45 -20.68 -16.08
N PHE A 48 -3.71 -19.76 -15.48
CA PHE A 48 -3.41 -18.46 -16.11
C PHE A 48 -2.60 -18.60 -17.40
N LEU A 49 -1.62 -19.50 -17.42
CA LEU A 49 -0.84 -19.79 -18.63
C LEU A 49 -1.69 -20.45 -19.73
N ALA A 50 -2.59 -21.36 -19.37
CA ALA A 50 -3.51 -21.98 -20.33
C ALA A 50 -4.48 -20.98 -20.96
N VAL A 51 -5.01 -20.04 -20.17
CA VAL A 51 -5.87 -18.95 -20.66
C VAL A 51 -5.09 -18.01 -21.58
N ALA A 52 -3.85 -17.67 -21.23
CA ALA A 52 -2.97 -16.87 -22.09
C ALA A 52 -2.64 -17.58 -23.41
N ALA A 53 -2.35 -18.89 -23.36
CA ALA A 53 -2.06 -19.69 -24.56
C ALA A 53 -3.29 -19.82 -25.48
N MET A 54 -4.48 -20.04 -24.91
CA MET A 54 -5.74 -20.07 -25.68
C MET A 54 -6.04 -18.72 -26.33
N SER A 55 -5.81 -17.62 -25.62
CA SER A 55 -5.99 -16.26 -26.15
C SER A 55 -4.95 -15.94 -27.24
N GLY A 56 -3.71 -16.43 -27.11
CA GLY A 56 -2.71 -16.32 -28.18
C GLY A 56 -3.11 -17.12 -29.43
N TYR A 57 -3.74 -18.29 -29.23
CA TYR A 57 -4.22 -19.12 -30.33
C TYR A 57 -5.42 -18.51 -31.07
N SER A 58 -6.38 -17.89 -30.37
CA SER A 58 -7.51 -17.18 -31.01
C SER A 58 -7.03 -16.02 -31.87
N VAL A 59 -6.08 -15.21 -31.37
CA VAL A 59 -5.45 -14.12 -32.11
C VAL A 59 -4.73 -14.64 -33.36
N ASN A 60 -3.91 -15.68 -33.23
CA ASN A 60 -3.16 -16.24 -34.37
C ASN A 60 -4.11 -16.83 -35.42
N ARG A 61 -5.18 -17.50 -34.99
CA ARG A 61 -6.23 -18.02 -35.89
C ARG A 61 -6.95 -16.87 -36.63
N ALA A 62 -7.29 -15.79 -35.94
CA ALA A 62 -7.92 -14.61 -36.54
C ALA A 62 -6.98 -13.88 -37.52
N LEU A 63 -5.69 -13.78 -37.19
CA LEU A 63 -4.68 -13.20 -38.06
C LEU A 63 -4.39 -14.07 -39.28
N ARG A 64 -4.36 -15.40 -39.13
CA ARG A 64 -4.24 -16.34 -40.25
C ARG A 64 -5.44 -16.27 -41.18
N ALA A 65 -6.66 -16.22 -40.65
CA ALA A 65 -7.88 -16.06 -41.45
C ALA A 65 -7.86 -14.78 -42.32
N ARG A 66 -7.30 -13.68 -41.80
CA ARG A 66 -7.11 -12.43 -42.56
C ARG A 66 -6.01 -12.52 -43.62
N ARG A 67 -4.95 -13.31 -43.37
CA ARG A 67 -3.87 -13.53 -44.35
C ARG A 67 -4.29 -14.48 -45.47
N THR A 68 -5.13 -15.47 -45.19
CA THR A 68 -5.67 -16.39 -46.21
C THR A 68 -6.81 -15.78 -47.03
N ALA A 69 -7.46 -14.71 -46.55
CA ALA A 69 -8.52 -13.99 -47.26
C ALA A 69 -8.02 -12.96 -48.29
N ARG A 70 -6.70 -12.91 -48.57
CA ARG A 70 -6.14 -12.07 -49.65
C ARG A 70 -5.08 -12.88 -50.41
N PRO A 71 -5.53 -13.69 -51.37
CA PRO A 71 -5.52 -13.35 -52.81
C PRO A 71 -6.88 -13.75 -53.47
N GLU A 72 -7.50 -13.07 -54.44
CA GLU A 72 -7.07 -12.31 -55.61
C GLU A 72 -8.13 -11.24 -55.93
N ALA A 73 -7.73 -10.07 -56.42
CA ALA A 73 -8.58 -9.24 -57.27
C ALA A 73 -7.68 -8.27 -58.03
N SER A 74 -7.10 -8.76 -59.13
CA SER A 74 -6.55 -7.91 -60.18
C SER A 74 -6.90 -8.50 -61.53
N GLY A 75 -7.77 -7.81 -62.25
CA GLY A 75 -7.79 -7.80 -63.71
C GLY A 75 -8.84 -8.67 -64.39
N GLY A 76 -9.63 -8.04 -65.27
CA GLY A 76 -10.32 -8.72 -66.37
C GLY A 76 -11.72 -8.21 -66.62
N GLY A 77 -11.89 -7.43 -67.69
CA GLY A 77 -13.15 -6.79 -68.07
C GLY A 77 -14.15 -7.67 -68.84
N ALA A 78 -15.30 -7.03 -69.07
CA ALA A 78 -16.26 -7.16 -70.18
C ALA A 78 -17.30 -8.31 -70.19
N ALA A 79 -18.52 -7.87 -70.53
CA ALA A 79 -19.71 -8.57 -71.04
C ALA A 79 -20.56 -9.37 -70.03
N VAL A 80 -21.90 -9.44 -70.10
CA VAL A 80 -23.01 -8.84 -70.89
C VAL A 80 -24.31 -9.27 -70.14
N ASP A 81 -25.36 -8.46 -70.28
CA ASP A 81 -26.81 -8.71 -70.07
C ASP A 81 -27.42 -8.95 -68.68
N GLY A 82 -28.49 -8.19 -68.43
CA GLY A 82 -29.77 -8.80 -68.05
C GLY A 82 -30.56 -8.14 -66.92
N SER A 83 -31.56 -7.34 -67.31
CA SER A 83 -32.80 -7.04 -66.59
C SER A 83 -32.72 -5.98 -65.46
N ALA A 84 -33.25 -4.77 -65.58
CA ALA A 84 -34.60 -4.26 -65.94
C ALA A 84 -35.39 -3.83 -64.69
N GLU A 85 -36.12 -2.72 -64.88
CA GLU A 85 -37.20 -2.14 -64.06
C GLU A 85 -36.81 -0.98 -63.10
N VAL A 86 -37.40 0.23 -63.09
CA VAL A 86 -38.32 0.98 -63.98
C VAL A 86 -38.23 2.49 -63.58
N THR A 87 -38.02 3.34 -64.58
CA THR A 87 -38.73 4.59 -64.98
C THR A 87 -39.31 5.54 -63.90
N THR A 88 -38.96 6.83 -63.84
CA THR A 88 -39.46 8.01 -64.63
C THR A 88 -38.82 9.27 -63.99
N ALA A 89 -38.51 10.42 -64.61
CA ALA A 89 -39.12 11.20 -65.70
C ALA A 89 -38.09 12.16 -66.37
N VAL A 90 -38.58 12.85 -67.40
CA VAL A 90 -37.91 13.44 -68.59
C VAL A 90 -37.66 14.97 -68.50
N ASP A 91 -36.43 15.40 -68.88
CA ASP A 91 -35.93 16.58 -69.68
C ASP A 91 -36.51 18.03 -69.54
N PRO A 92 -35.91 19.07 -70.18
CA PRO A 92 -34.49 19.46 -70.34
C PRO A 92 -34.25 20.99 -70.15
N ALA A 93 -33.01 21.45 -69.89
CA ALA A 93 -32.61 22.84 -70.20
C ALA A 93 -31.08 23.07 -70.24
N VAL A 94 -30.58 23.15 -71.49
CA VAL A 94 -29.54 24.02 -72.08
C VAL A 94 -28.58 24.83 -71.18
N HIS A 95 -27.29 24.56 -71.43
CA HIS A 95 -26.06 25.37 -71.42
C HIS A 95 -25.95 26.72 -70.68
N ALA A 96 -24.92 26.80 -69.83
CA ALA A 96 -23.67 27.58 -70.05
C ALA A 96 -23.17 28.21 -68.74
N GLY A 97 -22.02 27.75 -68.23
CA GLY A 97 -21.37 28.38 -67.09
C GLY A 97 -20.00 27.78 -66.83
N ALA A 98 -18.95 28.54 -67.14
CA ALA A 98 -17.55 28.16 -67.14
C ALA A 98 -17.03 27.67 -65.78
N VAL A 99 -16.17 26.64 -65.79
CA VAL A 99 -15.35 26.22 -64.63
C VAL A 99 -13.86 26.45 -64.96
N PRO A 100 -13.12 27.21 -64.12
CA PRO A 100 -11.69 27.52 -64.30
C PRO A 100 -10.77 26.33 -63.94
N PRO A 101 -9.47 26.37 -64.32
CA PRO A 101 -8.58 25.21 -64.31
C PRO A 101 -8.29 24.65 -62.90
N ARG A 102 -8.14 23.31 -62.87
CA ARG A 102 -7.70 22.51 -61.72
C ARG A 102 -6.45 23.12 -61.07
N ARG A 103 -6.55 23.46 -59.79
CA ARG A 103 -5.40 23.56 -58.88
C ARG A 103 -4.81 22.16 -58.68
N PRO A 104 -3.48 22.01 -58.62
CA PRO A 104 -2.85 20.78 -58.17
C PRO A 104 -3.17 20.58 -56.68
N GLU A 105 -3.75 19.41 -56.35
CA GLU A 105 -3.83 18.96 -54.96
C GLU A 105 -2.41 18.77 -54.42
N PRO A 106 -2.11 19.27 -53.21
CA PRO A 106 -0.82 19.01 -52.58
C PRO A 106 -0.72 17.54 -52.22
N GLU A 107 0.41 16.92 -52.60
CA GLU A 107 0.83 15.62 -52.08
C GLU A 107 0.81 15.65 -50.55
N GLU A 108 -0.16 14.96 -49.96
CA GLU A 108 -0.17 14.72 -48.53
C GLU A 108 0.90 13.67 -48.23
N LYS A 109 2.06 14.14 -47.76
CA LYS A 109 3.09 13.32 -47.14
C LYS A 109 2.45 12.53 -46.00
N GLU A 110 2.29 11.22 -46.17
CA GLU A 110 2.10 10.30 -45.04
C GLU A 110 3.41 10.22 -44.23
N HIS A 111 3.65 11.27 -43.44
CA HIS A 111 4.52 11.23 -42.28
C HIS A 111 3.61 11.07 -41.06
N HIS A 112 3.80 9.97 -40.31
CA HIS A 112 3.70 9.87 -38.83
C HIS A 112 3.09 8.59 -38.25
N ALA A 113 2.66 7.58 -39.02
CA ALA A 113 2.22 6.32 -38.41
C ALA A 113 3.40 5.51 -37.81
N TRP A 114 4.53 5.43 -38.51
CA TRP A 114 5.65 4.58 -38.10
C TRP A 114 6.44 5.13 -36.91
N ARG A 115 6.57 6.46 -36.77
CA ARG A 115 7.31 7.09 -35.64
C ARG A 115 6.60 6.96 -34.29
N GLN A 116 5.27 6.82 -34.28
CA GLN A 116 4.50 6.60 -33.04
C GLN A 116 4.66 5.17 -32.50
N ALA A 117 4.80 4.18 -33.39
CA ALA A 117 5.02 2.79 -32.99
C ALA A 117 6.40 2.60 -32.32
N PHE A 118 7.45 3.24 -32.85
CA PHE A 118 8.79 3.15 -32.25
C PHE A 118 8.91 3.92 -30.93
N ALA A 119 8.18 5.02 -30.74
CA ALA A 119 8.16 5.75 -29.47
C ALA A 119 7.52 4.92 -28.34
N ALA A 120 6.45 4.17 -28.64
CA ALA A 120 5.82 3.26 -27.68
C ALA A 120 6.75 2.09 -27.34
N VAL A 121 7.35 1.43 -28.35
CA VAL A 121 8.29 0.31 -28.13
C VAL A 121 9.55 0.78 -27.37
N GLY A 122 10.04 1.98 -27.65
CA GLY A 122 11.16 2.57 -26.90
C GLY A 122 10.82 2.82 -25.42
N LEU A 123 9.64 3.37 -25.12
CA LEU A 123 9.21 3.60 -23.74
C LEU A 123 8.99 2.29 -22.98
N PHE A 124 8.40 1.27 -23.62
CA PHE A 124 8.24 -0.05 -23.01
C PHE A 124 9.55 -0.84 -22.91
N GLY A 125 10.49 -0.66 -23.84
CA GLY A 125 11.83 -1.20 -23.74
C GLY A 125 12.62 -0.58 -22.59
N VAL A 126 12.49 0.72 -22.36
CA VAL A 126 13.08 1.42 -21.19
C VAL A 126 12.40 0.98 -19.90
N LEU A 127 11.07 0.88 -19.85
CA LEU A 127 10.36 0.38 -18.66
C LEU A 127 10.68 -1.09 -18.37
N ALA A 128 10.80 -1.94 -19.38
CA ALA A 128 11.21 -3.32 -19.23
C ALA A 128 12.68 -3.42 -18.81
N ALA A 129 13.57 -2.57 -19.33
CA ALA A 129 14.96 -2.52 -18.89
C ALA A 129 15.07 -2.02 -17.43
N VAL A 130 14.30 -1.00 -17.03
CA VAL A 130 14.23 -0.53 -15.64
C VAL A 130 13.68 -1.62 -14.71
N LEU A 131 12.62 -2.32 -15.12
CA LEU A 131 12.07 -3.45 -14.36
C LEU A 131 13.00 -4.67 -14.35
N TRP A 132 13.86 -4.82 -15.37
CA TRP A 132 14.79 -5.94 -15.46
C TRP A 132 16.14 -5.67 -14.80
N TRP A 133 16.52 -4.40 -14.60
CA TRP A 133 17.66 -3.98 -13.77
C TRP A 133 17.27 -3.65 -12.32
N ALA A 134 15.97 -3.55 -12.01
CA ALA A 134 15.45 -3.44 -10.66
C ALA A 134 15.80 -4.61 -9.70
N PRO A 135 16.06 -5.87 -10.13
CA PRO A 135 16.38 -6.95 -9.19
C PRO A 135 17.71 -6.74 -8.47
N ASP A 136 18.66 -5.98 -9.05
CA ASP A 136 19.95 -5.72 -8.42
C ASP A 136 19.90 -4.56 -7.42
N MET A 137 18.80 -3.79 -7.37
CA MET A 137 18.51 -2.82 -6.30
C MET A 137 17.67 -3.42 -5.17
N THR A 138 17.12 -4.62 -5.36
CA THR A 138 16.49 -5.43 -4.31
C THR A 138 17.31 -6.71 -4.10
N SER A 139 18.63 -6.59 -4.21
CA SER A 139 19.54 -7.60 -3.74
C SER A 139 19.55 -7.54 -2.22
N ASP A 140 18.59 -8.23 -1.60
CA ASP A 140 18.61 -8.58 -0.17
C ASP A 140 19.76 -9.57 0.07
N ASN A 141 20.96 -9.02 0.04
CA ASN A 141 22.14 -9.63 0.60
C ASN A 141 22.46 -8.81 1.83
N ASN A 142 22.02 -9.21 3.04
CA ASN A 142 22.60 -8.76 4.31
C ASN A 142 21.97 -9.56 5.47
N THR A 143 22.82 -10.02 6.39
CA THR A 143 22.49 -10.27 7.80
C THR A 143 21.37 -9.32 8.27
N ARG A 144 20.29 -9.84 8.91
CA ARG A 144 19.17 -9.03 9.46
C ARG A 144 19.74 -7.76 10.11
N GLN A 145 19.68 -6.64 9.39
CA GLN A 145 20.07 -5.34 9.91
C GLN A 145 19.01 -4.96 10.95
N PRO A 146 19.38 -4.45 12.13
CA PRO A 146 18.40 -3.98 13.09
C PRO A 146 17.46 -2.96 12.46
N ALA A 147 16.16 -3.05 12.75
CA ALA A 147 15.22 -2.02 12.34
C ALA A 147 15.71 -0.67 12.85
N SER A 148 15.68 0.36 12.00
CA SER A 148 16.19 1.69 12.34
C SER A 148 15.05 2.70 12.38
N CYS A 149 15.17 3.65 13.30
CA CYS A 149 14.25 4.77 13.39
C CYS A 149 14.65 5.77 12.29
N SER A 150 13.86 5.83 11.21
CA SER A 150 13.91 6.76 10.06
C SER A 150 14.54 6.24 8.76
N ASP A 151 13.81 6.41 7.65
CA ASP A 151 14.32 6.53 6.26
C ASP A 151 13.50 7.54 5.41
N GLY A 152 12.59 8.31 6.04
CA GLY A 152 11.64 9.21 5.37
C GLY A 152 11.99 10.69 5.50
N LYS A 153 11.53 11.52 4.55
CA LYS A 153 11.69 12.99 4.62
C LYS A 153 11.12 13.50 5.94
N ARG A 154 11.90 14.32 6.67
CA ARG A 154 11.46 14.99 7.89
C ARG A 154 10.19 15.79 7.60
N GLU A 155 9.04 15.28 8.03
CA GLU A 155 7.75 15.95 7.84
C GLU A 155 7.67 17.17 8.75
N GLU A 156 7.00 18.23 8.28
CA GLU A 156 6.83 19.44 9.07
C GLU A 156 5.89 19.15 10.25
N LEU A 157 6.34 19.48 11.47
CA LEU A 157 5.56 19.20 12.69
C LEU A 157 4.19 19.90 12.66
N PRO A 158 3.10 19.20 13.02
CA PRO A 158 1.78 19.81 13.12
C PRO A 158 1.76 20.99 14.10
N LYS A 159 0.89 21.99 13.84
CA LYS A 159 0.77 23.19 14.69
C LYS A 159 0.48 22.88 16.17
N ALA A 160 -0.16 21.74 16.46
CA ALA A 160 -0.47 21.30 17.82
C ALA A 160 0.79 21.19 18.70
N TYR A 161 1.93 20.81 18.12
CA TYR A 161 3.21 20.72 18.82
C TYR A 161 3.70 22.09 19.32
N LYS A 162 3.30 23.20 18.69
CA LYS A 162 3.70 24.54 19.14
C LYS A 162 2.97 25.02 20.40
N ALA A 163 1.83 24.40 20.72
CA ALA A 163 1.03 24.76 21.88
C ALA A 163 1.55 24.12 23.17
N GLU A 164 2.30 23.03 23.06
CA GLU A 164 2.81 22.27 24.20
C GLU A 164 4.20 22.73 24.62
N PRO A 165 4.49 22.83 25.94
CA PRO A 165 5.82 23.13 26.42
C PRO A 165 6.72 21.90 26.25
N ARG A 166 7.64 21.96 25.26
CA ARG A 166 8.61 20.91 24.93
C ARG A 166 7.95 19.56 24.56
N PRO A 167 7.16 19.52 23.48
CA PRO A 167 6.63 18.25 23.01
C PRO A 167 7.78 17.35 22.55
N VAL A 168 7.66 16.06 22.82
CA VAL A 168 8.53 15.07 22.20
C VAL A 168 7.99 14.75 20.82
N THR A 169 8.86 14.24 19.95
CA THR A 169 8.51 13.77 18.61
C THR A 169 8.51 12.24 18.56
N GLY A 170 7.79 11.66 17.60
CA GLY A 170 7.83 10.22 17.34
C GLY A 170 9.24 9.72 17.01
N GLU A 171 10.07 10.53 16.35
CA GLU A 171 11.49 10.21 16.09
C GLU A 171 12.26 10.06 17.41
N GLU A 172 12.15 11.03 18.33
CA GLU A 172 12.78 10.97 19.65
C GLU A 172 12.28 9.79 20.49
N LEU A 173 10.98 9.51 20.44
CA LEU A 173 10.39 8.33 21.10
C LEU A 173 10.94 7.03 20.51
N CYS A 174 10.99 6.92 19.18
CA CYS A 174 11.50 5.74 18.49
C CYS A 174 12.97 5.51 18.83
N GLU A 175 13.81 6.55 18.75
CA GLU A 175 15.23 6.42 19.08
C GLU A 175 15.47 6.13 20.57
N ALA A 176 14.56 6.53 21.46
CA ALA A 176 14.65 6.21 22.88
C ALA A 176 14.22 4.76 23.14
N LEU A 177 13.23 4.26 22.40
CA LEU A 177 12.68 2.92 22.53
C LEU A 177 13.54 1.86 21.83
N ASN A 178 13.96 2.10 20.59
CA ASN A 178 14.69 1.17 19.72
C ASN A 178 16.15 0.97 20.15
N ARG A 179 16.31 0.37 21.34
CA ARG A 179 17.57 0.06 21.98
C ARG A 179 17.97 -1.39 21.71
N SER A 180 19.28 -1.65 21.67
CA SER A 180 19.82 -2.99 21.45
C SER A 180 19.49 -3.99 22.55
N ASP A 181 19.19 -3.53 23.77
CA ASP A 181 18.85 -4.38 24.91
C ASP A 181 17.34 -4.51 25.15
N LEU A 182 16.48 -3.92 24.30
CA LEU A 182 15.03 -3.97 24.48
C LEU A 182 14.49 -5.41 24.47
N ALA A 183 15.02 -6.28 23.61
CA ALA A 183 14.64 -7.71 23.58
C ALA A 183 15.00 -8.43 24.89
N GLU A 184 16.13 -8.08 25.52
CA GLU A 184 16.53 -8.64 26.81
C GLU A 184 15.58 -8.19 27.92
N LEU A 185 15.19 -6.90 27.92
CA LEU A 185 14.21 -6.35 28.87
C LEU A 185 12.84 -7.03 28.75
N LEU A 186 12.45 -7.44 27.54
CA LEU A 186 11.20 -8.16 27.28
C LEU A 186 11.26 -9.66 27.66
N GLY A 187 12.41 -10.16 28.11
CA GLY A 187 12.60 -11.58 28.40
C GLY A 187 12.73 -12.45 27.15
N THR A 188 13.01 -11.86 25.98
CA THR A 188 13.21 -12.56 24.70
C THR A 188 14.64 -12.34 24.16
N PRO A 189 15.68 -12.71 24.94
CA PRO A 189 17.06 -12.47 24.53
C PRO A 189 17.37 -13.17 23.21
N GLY A 190 17.96 -12.43 22.28
CA GLY A 190 18.31 -12.92 20.94
C GLY A 190 17.32 -12.54 19.84
N GLU A 191 16.13 -12.01 20.19
CA GLU A 191 15.26 -11.40 19.19
C GLU A 191 15.85 -10.08 18.68
N THR A 192 15.61 -9.78 17.41
CA THR A 192 15.98 -8.52 16.77
C THR A 192 14.72 -7.82 16.32
N ALA A 193 14.64 -6.50 16.55
CA ALA A 193 13.51 -5.71 16.11
C ALA A 193 13.27 -5.89 14.60
N THR A 194 12.05 -6.26 14.24
CA THR A 194 11.61 -6.46 12.85
C THR A 194 11.16 -5.14 12.23
N THR A 195 10.56 -4.27 13.04
CA THR A 195 10.19 -2.90 12.66
C THR A 195 10.47 -1.94 13.79
N ALA A 196 10.75 -0.69 13.43
CA ALA A 196 10.85 0.43 14.35
C ALA A 196 10.29 1.66 13.63
N SER A 197 9.36 2.36 14.25
CA SER A 197 8.73 3.53 13.64
C SER A 197 8.31 4.55 14.71
N GLY A 198 8.25 5.81 14.30
CA GLY A 198 7.77 6.91 15.11
C GLY A 198 6.82 7.79 14.29
N SER A 199 5.78 8.30 14.93
CA SER A 199 4.79 9.17 14.29
C SER A 199 4.60 10.46 15.10
N ASN A 200 4.27 11.56 14.40
CA ASN A 200 3.96 12.85 15.01
C ASN A 200 2.46 13.14 14.89
N ASN A 201 1.62 12.18 15.28
CA ASN A 201 0.18 12.28 15.18
C ASN A 201 -0.43 13.37 16.09
N THR A 202 -1.73 13.58 15.94
CA THR A 202 -2.49 14.53 16.76
C THR A 202 -3.86 13.95 17.14
N ALA A 203 -4.20 13.99 18.43
CA ALA A 203 -5.54 13.66 18.91
C ALA A 203 -6.49 14.85 18.76
N LEU A 204 -7.77 14.59 18.50
CA LEU A 204 -8.82 15.60 18.60
C LEU A 204 -9.43 15.57 20.02
N LEU A 205 -9.22 16.62 20.80
CA LEU A 205 -9.86 16.80 22.10
C LEU A 205 -10.85 17.97 22.07
N THR A 206 -11.66 18.10 23.12
CA THR A 206 -12.67 19.17 23.25
C THR A 206 -12.09 20.59 23.13
N GLY A 207 -10.80 20.77 23.42
CA GLY A 207 -10.06 22.02 23.28
C GLY A 207 -9.33 22.23 21.95
N GLY A 208 -9.47 21.31 20.99
CA GLY A 208 -8.77 21.32 19.70
C GLY A 208 -7.82 20.14 19.53
N LYS A 209 -6.96 20.22 18.50
CA LYS A 209 -5.95 19.18 18.25
C LYS A 209 -4.80 19.33 19.24
N VAL A 210 -4.41 18.23 19.88
CA VAL A 210 -3.23 18.14 20.74
C VAL A 210 -2.18 17.24 20.08
N ALA A 211 -0.91 17.42 20.45
CA ALA A 211 0.15 16.52 20.00
C ALA A 211 -0.06 15.12 20.61
N GLU A 212 0.13 14.10 19.80
CA GLU A 212 0.06 12.69 20.19
C GLU A 212 1.19 11.94 19.48
N PRO A 213 2.45 12.17 19.89
CA PRO A 213 3.58 11.44 19.34
C PRO A 213 3.58 10.02 19.88
N GLU A 214 3.91 9.07 19.02
CA GLU A 214 4.02 7.66 19.37
C GLU A 214 5.24 7.04 18.68
N ALA A 215 5.73 5.95 19.23
CA ALA A 215 6.71 5.10 18.60
C ALA A 215 6.40 3.63 18.88
N GLU A 216 6.70 2.79 17.90
CA GLU A 216 6.49 1.35 17.97
C GLU A 216 7.75 0.62 17.55
N VAL A 217 8.14 -0.39 18.32
CA VAL A 217 9.19 -1.36 17.97
C VAL A 217 8.60 -2.76 18.08
N ALA A 218 8.57 -3.48 16.96
CA ALA A 218 8.04 -4.84 16.92
C ALA A 218 9.18 -5.86 16.91
N PHE A 219 8.98 -6.93 17.66
CA PHE A 219 9.76 -8.16 17.61
C PHE A 219 8.88 -9.32 17.16
N ASP A 220 9.46 -10.52 17.03
CA ASP A 220 8.69 -11.70 16.64
C ASP A 220 7.68 -12.10 17.74
N THR A 221 8.03 -11.90 19.02
CA THR A 221 7.16 -12.25 20.16
C THR A 221 6.29 -11.08 20.62
N TYR A 222 6.86 -9.90 20.82
CA TYR A 222 6.19 -8.75 21.41
C TYR A 222 6.28 -7.51 20.53
N THR A 223 5.27 -6.66 20.60
CA THR A 223 5.34 -5.28 20.13
C THR A 223 5.32 -4.34 21.32
N VAL A 224 6.21 -3.36 21.31
CA VAL A 224 6.27 -2.31 22.32
C VAL A 224 5.91 -0.98 21.67
N ASN A 225 4.95 -0.28 22.27
CA ASN A 225 4.58 1.08 21.91
C ASN A 225 4.89 2.03 23.06
N VAL A 226 5.38 3.22 22.74
CA VAL A 226 5.49 4.33 23.66
C VAL A 226 4.77 5.54 23.06
N ALA A 227 3.80 6.10 23.78
CA ALA A 227 3.08 7.29 23.38
C ALA A 227 3.16 8.37 24.47
N ALA A 228 3.14 9.64 24.07
CA ALA A 228 3.05 10.76 25.00
C ALA A 228 1.70 11.46 24.87
N THR A 229 0.98 11.57 25.98
CA THR A 229 -0.32 12.25 26.03
C THR A 229 -0.22 13.57 26.80
N TYR A 230 -0.51 14.67 26.12
CA TYR A 230 -0.48 16.03 26.67
C TYR A 230 -1.88 16.52 27.06
N ASN A 231 -2.47 15.87 28.07
CA ASN A 231 -3.74 16.31 28.64
C ASN A 231 -3.53 16.95 30.02
N LYS A 232 -4.62 17.44 30.63
CA LYS A 232 -4.59 18.04 31.98
C LYS A 232 -5.06 17.06 33.06
N LEU A 233 -5.01 15.76 32.78
CA LEU A 233 -5.42 14.72 33.70
C LEU A 233 -4.20 14.23 34.48
N SER A 234 -4.24 14.43 35.80
CA SER A 234 -3.30 13.77 36.71
C SER A 234 -3.50 12.26 36.68
N THR A 235 -2.48 11.51 37.08
CA THR A 235 -2.53 10.05 37.20
C THR A 235 -3.63 9.60 38.15
N GLU A 236 -3.85 10.32 39.26
CA GLU A 236 -4.94 10.02 40.19
C GLU A 236 -6.33 10.20 39.53
N GLN A 237 -6.51 11.25 38.72
CA GLN A 237 -7.74 11.46 37.96
C GLN A 237 -7.91 10.38 36.89
N TYR A 238 -6.84 9.99 36.22
CA TYR A 238 -6.88 8.93 35.22
C TYR A 238 -7.30 7.59 35.83
N VAL A 239 -6.73 7.22 36.98
CA VAL A 239 -7.12 6.02 37.75
C VAL A 239 -8.60 6.06 38.16
N LYS A 240 -9.15 7.24 38.48
CA LYS A 240 -10.60 7.39 38.76
C LYS A 240 -11.45 7.13 37.52
N LEU A 241 -10.99 7.51 36.33
CA LEU A 241 -11.69 7.27 35.08
C LEU A 241 -11.70 5.77 34.71
N MET A 242 -10.59 5.05 34.94
CA MET A 242 -10.52 3.60 34.70
C MET A 242 -11.57 2.79 35.48
N LYS A 243 -12.13 3.33 36.58
CA LYS A 243 -13.23 2.66 37.32
C LYS A 243 -14.53 2.57 36.52
N TYR A 244 -14.66 3.39 35.48
CA TYR A 244 -15.83 3.41 34.59
C TYR A 244 -15.57 2.73 33.25
N GLY A 245 -14.30 2.40 32.96
CA GLY A 245 -13.91 1.69 31.75
C GLY A 245 -13.82 0.17 31.97
N ASN A 246 -13.20 -0.51 31.01
CA ASN A 246 -13.06 -1.98 31.00
C ASN A 246 -11.63 -2.43 31.35
N GLU A 247 -10.75 -1.48 31.70
CA GLU A 247 -9.36 -1.75 32.05
C GLU A 247 -9.28 -2.70 33.25
N ARG A 248 -8.43 -3.71 33.13
CA ARG A 248 -8.19 -4.75 34.13
C ARG A 248 -6.85 -4.55 34.82
N ASP A 249 -6.67 -5.26 35.93
CA ASP A 249 -5.40 -5.35 36.65
C ASP A 249 -4.77 -3.97 36.97
N VAL A 250 -5.64 -3.03 37.33
CA VAL A 250 -5.26 -1.64 37.61
C VAL A 250 -4.48 -1.57 38.93
N ARG A 251 -3.22 -1.13 38.86
CA ARG A 251 -2.34 -1.02 40.04
C ARG A 251 -1.51 0.25 39.99
N THR A 252 -1.64 1.10 40.99
CA THR A 252 -0.84 2.32 41.11
C THR A 252 0.53 2.05 41.72
N LEU A 253 1.52 2.83 41.31
CA LEU A 253 2.89 2.76 41.78
C LEU A 253 3.63 4.09 41.53
N THR A 254 4.94 4.08 41.72
CA THR A 254 5.81 5.22 41.43
C THR A 254 6.99 4.73 40.62
N VAL A 255 7.30 5.44 39.53
CA VAL A 255 8.41 5.13 38.62
C VAL A 255 9.25 6.40 38.47
N LEU A 256 10.56 6.32 38.73
CA LEU A 256 11.48 7.48 38.67
C LEU A 256 11.04 8.69 39.52
N GLY A 257 10.30 8.43 40.61
CA GLY A 257 9.72 9.45 41.48
C GLY A 257 8.49 10.16 40.91
N ARG A 258 7.84 9.57 39.89
CA ARG A 258 6.62 10.06 39.24
C ARG A 258 5.46 9.11 39.53
N PRO A 259 4.23 9.60 39.75
CA PRO A 259 3.05 8.75 39.81
C PRO A 259 2.90 7.91 38.55
N ALA A 260 2.51 6.65 38.72
CA ALA A 260 2.30 5.73 37.62
C ALA A 260 1.16 4.76 37.92
N VAL A 261 0.62 4.15 36.87
CA VAL A 261 -0.42 3.11 36.96
C VAL A 261 -0.18 2.04 35.91
N PHE A 262 -0.28 0.79 36.33
CA PHE A 262 -0.45 -0.35 35.44
C PHE A 262 -1.92 -0.55 35.11
N SER A 263 -2.21 -0.92 33.87
CA SER A 263 -3.53 -1.37 33.41
C SER A 263 -3.37 -2.42 32.30
N SER A 264 -4.40 -3.21 32.07
CA SER A 264 -4.48 -4.13 30.95
C SER A 264 -5.79 -3.92 30.18
N ASP A 265 -5.73 -3.84 28.86
CA ASP A 265 -6.93 -3.74 28.02
C ASP A 265 -6.74 -4.48 26.69
N HIS A 266 -7.84 -4.85 26.03
CA HIS A 266 -7.79 -5.54 24.75
C HIS A 266 -7.39 -4.57 23.63
N THR A 267 -6.42 -4.98 22.80
CA THR A 267 -6.14 -4.29 21.53
C THR A 267 -7.36 -4.35 20.61
N MET A 268 -7.43 -3.48 19.61
CA MET A 268 -8.51 -3.52 18.62
C MET A 268 -8.07 -4.33 17.39
N LYS A 269 -8.88 -5.30 16.97
CA LYS A 269 -8.65 -6.08 15.74
C LYS A 269 -9.55 -5.55 14.63
N PHE A 270 -8.92 -5.08 13.56
CA PHE A 270 -9.62 -4.61 12.35
C PHE A 270 -9.50 -5.65 11.24
N GLU A 271 -10.63 -6.07 10.66
CA GLU A 271 -10.65 -6.91 9.47
C GLU A 271 -11.01 -6.09 8.22
N ILE A 272 -10.00 -5.87 7.36
CA ILE A 272 -10.18 -5.16 6.09
C ILE A 272 -10.30 -6.19 4.97
N SER A 273 -11.54 -6.51 4.60
CA SER A 273 -11.82 -7.36 3.43
C SER A 273 -11.64 -6.56 2.14
N LEU A 274 -10.55 -6.80 1.40
CA LEU A 274 -10.29 -6.20 0.08
C LEU A 274 -11.05 -6.90 -1.08
N GLY A 275 -12.15 -7.59 -0.76
CA GLY A 275 -13.04 -8.24 -1.73
C GLY A 275 -13.99 -7.22 -2.35
N GLY A 276 -13.89 -7.03 -3.66
CA GLY A 276 -14.69 -6.05 -4.40
C GLY A 276 -16.18 -6.40 -4.36
N ASP A 277 -16.93 -5.64 -3.56
CA ASP A 277 -18.13 -4.87 -3.90
C ASP A 277 -18.61 -4.22 -2.58
N GLY A 278 -18.27 -2.94 -2.38
CA GLY A 278 -18.71 -2.16 -1.20
C GLY A 278 -18.09 -2.61 0.12
N GLY A 279 -16.75 -2.65 0.20
CA GLY A 279 -15.97 -3.07 1.37
C GLY A 279 -16.33 -2.29 2.64
N SER A 280 -17.35 -2.79 3.34
CA SER A 280 -17.51 -2.55 4.77
C SER A 280 -16.50 -3.44 5.47
N GLY A 281 -15.55 -2.85 6.18
CA GLY A 281 -14.76 -3.61 7.15
C GLY A 281 -15.72 -4.36 8.10
N GLY A 282 -15.29 -5.53 8.57
CA GLY A 282 -16.03 -6.25 9.60
C GLY A 282 -16.16 -5.39 10.88
N PRO A 283 -17.06 -5.76 11.81
CA PRO A 283 -17.09 -5.11 13.12
C PRO A 283 -15.71 -5.18 13.77
N VAL A 284 -15.34 -4.14 14.52
CA VAL A 284 -14.10 -4.15 15.29
C VAL A 284 -14.21 -5.25 16.35
N GLU A 285 -13.33 -6.23 16.28
CA GLU A 285 -13.26 -7.32 17.25
C GLU A 285 -12.28 -6.96 18.37
N GLU A 286 -12.47 -7.54 19.55
CA GLU A 286 -11.46 -7.51 20.60
C GLU A 286 -10.24 -8.32 20.17
N GLY A 287 -9.10 -7.66 20.12
CA GLY A 287 -7.80 -8.26 19.90
C GLY A 287 -7.18 -8.82 21.19
N PRO A 288 -5.93 -9.28 21.11
CA PRO A 288 -5.16 -9.75 22.27
C PRO A 288 -5.06 -8.70 23.38
N LEU A 289 -4.90 -9.15 24.62
CA LEU A 289 -4.68 -8.29 25.77
C LEU A 289 -3.32 -7.58 25.64
N ALA A 290 -3.30 -6.29 25.93
CA ALA A 290 -2.09 -5.48 26.08
C ALA A 290 -1.89 -5.14 27.55
N ARG A 291 -0.62 -5.00 27.95
CA ARG A 291 -0.22 -4.50 29.26
C ARG A 291 0.35 -3.10 29.10
N THR A 292 -0.15 -2.14 29.87
CA THR A 292 0.27 -0.74 29.79
C THR A 292 0.77 -0.25 31.15
N LEU A 293 1.88 0.47 31.13
CA LEU A 293 2.38 1.27 32.23
C LEU A 293 2.29 2.75 31.85
N SER A 294 1.37 3.47 32.46
CA SER A 294 1.24 4.92 32.31
C SER A 294 2.04 5.62 33.40
N VAL A 295 2.98 6.50 33.01
CA VAL A 295 3.84 7.25 33.93
C VAL A 295 3.64 8.74 33.70
N ALA A 296 3.39 9.52 34.75
CA ALA A 296 3.22 10.97 34.65
C ALA A 296 4.40 11.64 33.92
N LEU A 297 4.13 12.70 33.16
CA LEU A 297 5.18 13.48 32.47
C LEU A 297 6.16 14.13 33.45
N GLU A 298 5.67 14.51 34.64
CA GLU A 298 6.42 15.24 35.65
C GLU A 298 6.18 14.65 37.05
N ARG A 299 7.06 14.97 38.00
CA ARG A 299 6.95 14.45 39.38
C ARG A 299 5.74 15.02 40.11
N GLU A 300 5.40 16.26 39.79
CA GLU A 300 4.28 16.99 40.35
C GLU A 300 2.92 16.55 39.77
N ASP A 301 2.92 15.70 38.73
CA ASP A 301 1.71 15.14 38.10
C ASP A 301 0.67 16.21 37.75
N ARG A 302 1.14 17.28 37.10
CA ARG A 302 0.30 18.43 36.69
C ARG A 302 -0.63 18.11 35.51
N GLY A 303 -0.53 16.90 34.97
CA GLY A 303 -1.29 16.43 33.82
C GLY A 303 -0.39 15.79 32.76
N GLY A 304 -0.98 14.82 32.04
CA GLY A 304 -0.33 14.12 30.96
C GLY A 304 0.59 12.99 31.44
N TYR A 305 0.83 12.05 30.55
CA TYR A 305 1.58 10.83 30.85
C TYR A 305 2.26 10.26 29.60
N TYR A 306 3.26 9.42 29.83
CA TYR A 306 3.78 8.47 28.86
C TYR A 306 3.09 7.13 29.07
N ASP A 307 2.53 6.57 28.01
CA ASP A 307 2.05 5.18 28.01
C ASP A 307 3.11 4.28 27.40
N ILE A 308 3.54 3.27 28.14
CA ILE A 308 4.40 2.19 27.64
C ILE A 308 3.53 0.95 27.57
N THR A 309 3.21 0.51 26.36
CA THR A 309 2.28 -0.59 26.12
C THR A 309 3.01 -1.75 25.44
N VAL A 310 2.82 -2.96 25.97
CA VAL A 310 3.37 -4.19 25.39
C VAL A 310 2.24 -5.16 25.11
N TRP A 311 2.22 -5.75 23.92
CA TRP A 311 1.28 -6.80 23.55
C TRP A 311 1.95 -7.84 22.67
N SER A 312 1.30 -8.99 22.52
CA SER A 312 1.68 -10.01 21.54
C SER A 312 0.48 -10.42 20.70
N SER A 313 0.74 -10.97 19.52
CA SER A 313 -0.30 -11.57 18.67
C SER A 313 -0.95 -12.79 19.33
N THR A 314 -0.28 -13.44 20.29
CA THR A 314 -0.76 -14.61 21.03
C THR A 314 -1.52 -14.24 22.31
N GLY A 315 -1.49 -12.97 22.73
CA GLY A 315 -2.06 -12.51 24.02
C GLY A 315 -1.21 -12.84 25.24
N ALA A 316 0.01 -13.35 25.03
CA ALA A 316 1.02 -13.45 26.08
C ALA A 316 1.47 -12.04 26.50
N LEU A 317 1.65 -11.83 27.80
CA LEU A 317 2.14 -10.58 28.36
C LEU A 317 3.54 -10.79 28.96
N PRO A 318 4.43 -9.79 28.90
CA PRO A 318 5.66 -9.82 29.67
C PRO A 318 5.37 -9.64 31.17
N ASP A 319 6.38 -9.87 32.01
CA ASP A 319 6.29 -9.53 33.44
C ASP A 319 6.18 -8.01 33.63
N ASP A 320 5.49 -7.55 34.68
CA ASP A 320 5.37 -6.12 34.99
C ASP A 320 6.75 -5.46 35.20
N SER A 321 7.74 -6.22 35.69
CA SER A 321 9.13 -5.75 35.80
C SER A 321 9.74 -5.36 34.46
N ALA A 322 9.37 -6.03 33.36
CA ALA A 322 9.83 -5.65 32.02
C ALA A 322 9.39 -4.23 31.66
N LEU A 323 8.13 -3.88 31.92
CA LEU A 323 7.62 -2.52 31.65
C LEU A 323 8.30 -1.48 32.56
N LEU A 324 8.60 -1.84 33.81
CA LEU A 324 9.35 -0.97 34.72
C LEU A 324 10.76 -0.72 34.21
N ASP A 325 11.48 -1.78 33.84
CA ASP A 325 12.85 -1.68 33.35
C ASP A 325 12.90 -0.88 32.03
N ILE A 326 11.92 -1.08 31.14
CA ILE A 326 11.75 -0.27 29.93
C ILE A 326 11.54 1.21 30.32
N ALA A 327 10.63 1.51 31.24
CA ALA A 327 10.38 2.88 31.68
C ALA A 327 11.62 3.55 32.28
N GLU A 328 12.37 2.84 33.11
CA GLU A 328 13.59 3.34 33.74
C GLU A 328 14.71 3.64 32.75
N LYS A 329 14.71 2.97 31.59
CA LYS A 329 15.73 3.16 30.54
C LYS A 329 15.30 4.14 29.45
N VAL A 330 14.03 4.09 29.04
CA VAL A 330 13.49 4.87 27.92
C VAL A 330 13.15 6.30 28.36
N LEU A 331 12.46 6.49 29.50
CA LEU A 331 12.01 7.82 29.90
C LEU A 331 13.16 8.82 30.14
N PRO A 332 14.29 8.44 30.77
CA PRO A 332 15.44 9.34 30.87
C PRO A 332 16.09 9.65 29.52
N ALA A 333 16.09 8.71 28.57
CA ALA A 333 16.69 8.91 27.25
C ALA A 333 15.91 9.92 26.40
N ILE A 334 14.58 9.98 26.55
CA ILE A 334 13.72 10.98 25.92
C ILE A 334 14.11 12.40 26.39
N HIS A 335 14.21 12.60 27.70
CA HIS A 335 14.50 13.93 28.27
C HIS A 335 15.96 14.36 28.14
N GLY A 336 16.90 13.40 28.15
CA GLY A 336 18.34 13.68 28.03
C GLY A 336 18.78 14.16 26.64
N ARG A 337 17.95 13.95 25.61
CA ARG A 337 18.21 14.42 24.23
C ARG A 337 17.50 15.74 23.88
N ALA A 338 16.50 16.13 24.66
CA ALA A 338 15.75 17.38 24.48
C ALA A 338 16.43 18.62 25.13
N ALA A 339 17.72 18.52 25.47
CA ALA A 339 18.52 19.54 26.17
C ALA A 339 19.67 20.07 25.32
#